data_AF-A0A9Q4BRE5-F1
#
_entry.id   AF-A0A9Q4BRE5-F1
#
_cell.length_a   1.000
_cell.length_b   1.000
_cell.length_c   1.000
_cell.angle_alpha   90.00
_cell.angle_beta   90.00
_cell.angle_gamma   90.00
#
_symmetry.space_group_name_H-M   'P 1'
#
loop_
_entity.id
_entity.type
_entity.pdbx_description
1 polymer ?
#
loop_
_entity_poly.entity_id
_entity_poly.type
_entity_poly.pdbx_seq_one_letter_code
_entity_poly.pdbx_strand_id
1 'polypeptide(L)'
;MNSVEFRLSFLLFNLLKERRENLSQPNMQQWCKHIDRLIRIDRQSPEEVERVIQWSQKHIFWQSKTISAEKLRKHYLSLAMQMGSEAEKNKSAGQNNSHVSESDRIRL
;
A
#
# COMPACT_ATOMS: atom_id res chain seq x y z
N MET A 1 -15.14 0.23 -20.20
CA MET A 1 -13.88 -0.23 -19.56
C MET A 1 -14.07 -0.17 -18.04
N ASN A 2 -14.64 -1.21 -17.44
CA ASN A 2 -14.87 -1.30 -15.98
C ASN A 2 -14.15 -2.53 -15.40
N SER A 3 -12.89 -2.74 -15.81
CA SER A 3 -12.11 -3.88 -15.34
C SER A 3 -11.38 -3.54 -14.04
N VAL A 4 -11.14 -4.55 -13.21
CA VAL A 4 -10.43 -4.40 -11.93
C VAL A 4 -9.02 -3.84 -12.15
N GLU A 5 -8.36 -4.26 -13.23
CA GLU A 5 -7.01 -3.83 -13.59
C GLU A 5 -6.98 -2.34 -13.92
N PHE A 6 -8.00 -1.84 -14.63
CA PHE A 6 -8.13 -0.42 -14.94
C PHE A 6 -8.37 0.39 -13.67
N ARG A 7 -9.29 -0.06 -12.81
CA ARG A 7 -9.58 0.59 -11.51
C ARG A 7 -8.32 0.74 -10.65
N LEU A 8 -7.56 -0.34 -10.48
CA LEU A 8 -6.33 -0.33 -9.68
C LEU A 8 -5.21 0.48 -10.34
N SER A 9 -5.06 0.41 -11.66
CA SER A 9 -4.10 1.24 -12.40
C SER A 9 -4.42 2.73 -12.26
N PHE A 10 -5.71 3.08 -12.33
CA PHE A 10 -6.19 4.45 -12.21
C PHE A 10 -6.04 4.97 -10.77
N LEU A 11 -6.31 4.12 -9.77
CA LEU A 11 -6.05 4.43 -8.37
C LEU A 11 -4.59 4.81 -8.13
N LEU A 12 -3.64 3.98 -8.59
CA LEU A 12 -2.21 4.27 -8.46
C LEU A 12 -1.84 5.59 -9.14
N PHE A 13 -2.36 5.83 -10.35
CA PHE A 13 -2.10 7.08 -11.08
C PHE A 13 -2.61 8.31 -10.33
N ASN A 14 -3.84 8.27 -9.82
CA ASN A 14 -4.42 9.40 -9.10
C ASN A 14 -3.63 9.74 -7.84
N LEU A 15 -3.24 8.73 -7.04
CA LEU A 15 -2.41 8.96 -5.85
C LEU A 15 -1.04 9.57 -6.21
N LEU A 16 -0.43 9.15 -7.31
CA LEU A 16 0.81 9.74 -7.78
C LEU A 16 0.62 11.20 -8.25
N LYS A 17 -0.51 11.49 -8.91
CA LYS A 17 -0.87 12.83 -9.39
C LYS A 17 -1.16 13.79 -8.24
N GLU A 18 -1.83 13.33 -7.18
CA GLU A 18 -2.07 14.12 -5.95
C GLU A 18 -0.76 14.59 -5.31
N ARG A 19 0.28 13.74 -5.34
CA ARG A 19 1.60 14.08 -4.81
C ARG A 19 2.45 14.90 -5.79
N ARG A 20 2.25 14.74 -7.09
CA ARG A 20 3.06 15.32 -8.16
C ARG A 20 2.17 15.94 -9.22
N GLU A 21 1.94 17.24 -9.11
CA GLU A 21 1.04 18.01 -9.98
C GLU A 21 1.39 17.88 -11.48
N ASN A 22 2.69 17.77 -11.81
CA ASN A 22 3.18 17.71 -13.19
C ASN A 22 3.44 16.29 -13.72
N LEU A 23 2.66 15.29 -13.27
CA LEU A 23 2.81 13.92 -13.75
C LEU A 23 2.14 13.73 -15.11
N SER A 24 2.92 13.39 -16.13
CA SER A 24 2.39 13.00 -17.45
C SER A 24 1.52 11.75 -17.35
N GLN A 25 0.47 11.69 -18.17
CA GLN A 25 -0.41 10.53 -18.22
C GLN A 25 0.37 9.28 -18.68
N PRO A 26 0.33 8.17 -17.92
CA PRO A 26 1.00 6.94 -18.31
C PRO A 26 0.24 6.22 -19.41
N ASN A 27 0.90 5.25 -20.05
CA ASN A 27 0.22 4.27 -20.88
C ASN A 27 -0.65 3.35 -20.00
N MET A 28 -1.94 3.71 -19.88
CA MET A 28 -2.89 2.99 -19.03
C MET A 28 -3.08 1.53 -19.45
N GLN A 29 -3.02 1.22 -20.76
CA GLN A 29 -3.15 -0.16 -21.24
C GLN A 29 -1.96 -1.01 -20.77
N GLN A 30 -0.75 -0.46 -20.80
CA GLN A 30 0.42 -1.14 -20.28
C GLN A 30 0.32 -1.35 -18.78
N TRP A 31 -0.16 -0.36 -18.03
CA TRP A 31 -0.37 -0.50 -16.59
C TRP A 31 -1.39 -1.58 -16.26
N CYS A 32 -2.52 -1.62 -16.97
CA CYS A 32 -3.52 -2.67 -16.83
C CYS A 32 -2.91 -4.06 -17.08
N LYS A 33 -2.01 -4.22 -18.07
CA LYS A 33 -1.32 -5.49 -18.30
C LYS A 33 -0.42 -5.91 -17.13
N HIS A 34 0.24 -4.96 -16.47
CA HIS A 34 1.02 -5.30 -15.27
C HIS A 34 0.13 -5.70 -14.10
N ILE A 35 -1.00 -5.02 -13.90
CA ILE A 35 -1.98 -5.39 -12.86
C ILE A 35 -2.66 -6.72 -13.17
N ASP A 36 -3.04 -7.00 -14.42
CA ASP A 36 -3.56 -8.32 -14.84
C ASP A 36 -2.57 -9.43 -14.45
N ARG A 37 -1.28 -9.25 -14.74
CA ARG A 37 -0.27 -10.24 -14.39
C ARG A 37 -0.11 -10.38 -12.87
N LEU A 38 -0.17 -9.28 -12.12
CA LEU A 38 -0.12 -9.32 -10.66
C LEU A 38 -1.29 -10.11 -10.06
N ILE A 39 -2.50 -9.94 -10.61
CA ILE A 39 -3.68 -10.66 -10.12
C ILE A 39 -3.67 -12.12 -10.61
N ARG A 40 -3.51 -12.34 -11.91
CA ARG A 40 -3.72 -13.65 -12.55
C ARG A 40 -2.52 -14.57 -12.46
N ILE A 41 -1.31 -14.05 -12.63
CA ILE A 41 -0.07 -14.85 -12.61
C ILE A 41 0.48 -14.91 -11.19
N ASP A 42 0.59 -13.77 -10.53
CA ASP A 42 1.17 -13.70 -9.17
C ASP A 42 0.12 -14.02 -8.09
N ARG A 43 -1.15 -14.26 -8.48
CA ARG A 43 -2.26 -14.72 -7.64
C ARG A 43 -2.59 -13.80 -6.48
N GLN A 44 -2.40 -12.50 -6.65
CA GLN A 44 -2.73 -11.50 -5.63
C GLN A 44 -4.19 -11.09 -5.75
N SER A 45 -4.90 -11.01 -4.63
CA SER A 45 -6.30 -10.57 -4.66
C SER A 45 -6.38 -9.07 -4.97
N PRO A 46 -7.40 -8.63 -5.74
CA PRO A 46 -7.60 -7.21 -6.02
C PRO A 46 -7.63 -6.33 -4.77
N GLU A 47 -8.21 -6.84 -3.69
CA GLU A 47 -8.37 -6.13 -2.41
C GLU A 47 -7.02 -5.95 -1.70
N GLU A 48 -6.14 -6.95 -1.74
CA GLU A 48 -4.78 -6.83 -1.21
C GLU A 48 -3.95 -5.88 -2.06
N VAL A 49 -4.07 -5.96 -3.38
CA VAL A 49 -3.37 -5.04 -4.31
C VAL A 49 -3.77 -3.59 -4.03
N GLU A 50 -5.05 -3.32 -3.82
CA GLU A 50 -5.55 -2.00 -3.45
C GLU A 50 -4.96 -1.49 -2.13
N ARG A 51 -4.96 -2.33 -1.08
CA ARG A 51 -4.36 -1.98 0.23
C ARG A 51 -2.87 -1.67 0.09
N VAL A 52 -2.13 -2.49 -0.64
CA VAL A 52 -0.69 -2.28 -0.91
C VAL A 52 -0.46 -0.98 -1.68
N ILE A 53 -1.28 -0.67 -2.70
CA ILE A 53 -1.19 0.60 -3.43
C ILE A 53 -1.35 1.78 -2.45
N GLN A 54 -2.44 1.81 -1.69
CA GLN A 54 -2.72 2.92 -0.77
C GLN A 54 -1.64 3.08 0.30
N TRP A 55 -1.17 1.98 0.90
CA TRP A 55 -0.10 2.01 1.89
C TRP A 55 1.23 2.49 1.27
N SER A 56 1.61 1.96 0.11
CA SER A 56 2.88 2.29 -0.55
C SER A 56 3.00 3.77 -0.90
N GLN A 57 1.89 4.43 -1.26
CA GLN A 57 1.87 5.85 -1.60
C GLN A 57 1.93 6.77 -0.38
N LYS A 58 1.57 6.27 0.81
CA LYS A 58 1.72 6.98 2.09
C LYS A 58 3.07 6.75 2.74
N HIS A 59 3.73 5.63 2.43
CA HIS A 59 4.99 5.24 3.04
C HIS A 59 6.18 5.95 2.38
N ILE A 60 6.95 6.72 3.17
CA ILE A 60 7.97 7.67 2.67
C ILE A 60 9.04 7.05 1.77
N PHE A 61 9.42 5.80 2.05
CA PHE A 61 10.41 5.03 1.28
C PHE A 61 9.83 4.40 0.01
N TRP A 62 8.56 3.97 0.05
CA TRP A 62 7.98 3.18 -1.04
C TRP A 62 7.30 4.03 -2.10
N GLN A 63 6.81 5.20 -1.72
CA GLN A 63 6.18 6.14 -2.65
C GLN A 63 7.11 6.57 -3.81
N SER A 64 8.43 6.55 -3.63
CA SER A 64 9.40 6.87 -4.70
C SER A 64 9.77 5.65 -5.55
N LYS A 65 9.64 4.44 -4.98
CA LYS A 65 9.90 3.17 -5.66
C LYS A 65 8.69 2.68 -6.45
N THR A 66 7.48 3.06 -6.05
CA THR A 66 6.21 2.59 -6.61
C THR A 66 5.58 3.69 -7.48
N ILE A 67 6.27 4.09 -8.54
CA ILE A 67 5.83 5.16 -9.47
C ILE A 67 5.19 4.65 -10.77
N SER A 68 5.06 3.32 -10.92
CA SER A 68 4.38 2.69 -12.06
C SER A 68 3.82 1.33 -11.66
N ALA A 69 2.82 0.83 -12.41
CA ALA A 69 2.26 -0.50 -12.19
C ALA A 69 3.30 -1.62 -12.36
N GLU A 70 4.29 -1.44 -13.24
CA GLU A 70 5.42 -2.37 -13.38
C GLU A 70 6.26 -2.42 -12.10
N LYS A 71 6.65 -1.26 -11.55
CA LYS A 71 7.44 -1.18 -10.33
C LYS A 71 6.66 -1.68 -9.11
N LEU A 72 5.35 -1.41 -9.06
CA LEU A 72 4.46 -2.00 -8.06
C LEU A 72 4.55 -3.52 -8.09
N ARG A 73 4.32 -4.15 -9.26
CA ARG A 73 4.40 -5.61 -9.40
C ARG A 73 5.80 -6.14 -9.03
N LYS A 74 6.86 -5.48 -9.49
CA LYS A 74 8.25 -5.87 -9.20
C LYS A 74 8.55 -5.90 -7.70
N HIS A 75 8.01 -4.95 -6.93
CA HIS A 75 8.28 -4.82 -5.50
C HIS A 75 7.16 -5.34 -4.60
N TYR A 76 6.12 -5.95 -5.19
CA TYR A 76 4.87 -6.27 -4.49
C TYR A 76 5.09 -7.12 -3.24
N LEU A 77 5.90 -8.19 -3.35
CA LEU A 77 6.17 -9.07 -2.21
C LEU A 77 6.78 -8.32 -1.03
N SER A 78 7.78 -7.47 -1.29
CA SER A 78 8.43 -6.67 -0.25
C SER A 78 7.47 -5.65 0.37
N LEU A 79 6.62 -5.03 -0.45
CA LEU A 79 5.59 -4.09 0.00
C LEU A 79 4.60 -4.78 0.94
N ALA A 80 4.05 -5.92 0.53
CA ALA A 80 3.06 -6.68 1.31
C ALA A 80 3.63 -7.15 2.66
N MET A 81 4.87 -7.68 2.67
CA MET A 81 5.55 -8.10 3.90
C MET A 81 5.77 -6.94 4.86
N GLN A 82 6.26 -5.80 4.36
CA GLN A 82 6.53 -4.64 5.22
C GLN A 82 5.25 -4.03 5.77
N MET A 83 4.21 -3.88 4.95
CA MET A 83 2.89 -3.43 5.37
C MET A 83 2.34 -4.32 6.50
N GLY A 84 2.44 -5.65 6.36
CA GLY A 84 2.03 -6.60 7.40
C GLY A 84 2.84 -6.42 8.69
N SER A 85 4.17 -6.30 8.58
CA SER A 85 5.04 -6.10 9.76
C SER A 85 4.74 -4.81 10.53
N GLU A 86 4.41 -3.72 9.82
CA GLU A 86 4.05 -2.44 10.43
C GLU A 86 2.68 -2.50 11.10
N ALA A 87 1.71 -3.19 10.48
CA ALA A 87 0.41 -3.40 11.08
C ALA A 87 0.51 -4.18 12.40
N GLU A 88 1.34 -5.21 12.47
CA GLU A 88 1.55 -5.98 13.72
C GLU A 88 2.25 -5.16 14.81
N LYS A 89 3.26 -4.35 14.46
CA LYS A 89 3.92 -3.44 15.42
C LYS A 89 2.96 -2.40 15.98
N ASN A 90 2.07 -1.86 15.15
CA ASN A 90 1.08 -0.88 15.60
C ASN A 90 0.03 -1.49 16.54
N LYS A 91 -0.33 -2.77 16.33
CA LYS A 91 -1.23 -3.50 17.24
C LYS A 91 -0.61 -3.72 18.62
N SER A 92 0.67 -4.14 18.67
CA SER A 92 1.35 -4.39 19.95
C SER A 92 1.66 -3.10 20.73
N ALA A 93 1.93 -1.98 20.05
CA ALA A 93 2.10 -0.69 20.70
C ALA A 93 0.83 -0.16 21.37
N GLY A 94 -0.36 -0.44 20.79
CA GLY A 94 -1.65 -0.04 21.36
C GLY A 94 -2.07 -0.83 22.61
N GLN A 95 -1.56 -2.04 22.80
CA GLN A 95 -1.87 -2.90 23.95
C GLN A 95 -1.03 -2.59 25.19
N ASN A 96 0.14 -1.97 25.03
CA ASN A 96 1.06 -1.69 26.14
C ASN A 96 0.71 -0.44 26.98
N ASN A 97 -0.28 0.36 26.56
CA ASN A 97 -0.69 1.59 27.26
C ASN A 97 -1.95 1.43 28.14
N SER A 98 -2.53 0.23 28.26
CA SER A 98 -3.73 -0.01 29.07
C SER A 98 -3.48 -0.71 30.42
N HIS A 99 -2.22 -0.84 30.85
CA HIS A 99 -1.87 -1.40 32.17
C HIS A 99 -0.97 -0.44 32.98
N VAL A 100 -1.39 0.82 33.13
CA VAL A 100 -0.95 1.60 34.31
C VAL A 100 -1.88 1.21 35.45
N SER A 101 -1.38 0.33 36.32
CA SER A 101 -2.07 -0.17 37.49
C SER A 101 -2.44 0.97 38.44
N GLU A 102 -3.69 1.00 38.90
CA GLU A 102 -4.22 1.87 39.96
C GLU A 102 -3.41 1.77 41.28
N SER A 103 -2.51 0.78 41.38
CA SER A 103 -1.66 0.52 42.55
C SER A 103 -0.54 1.56 42.77
N ASP A 104 -0.20 2.36 41.75
CA ASP A 104 0.90 3.34 41.86
C ASP A 104 0.42 4.73 42.35
N ARG A 105 -0.88 4.94 42.56
CA ARG A 105 -1.44 6.23 43.02
C ARG A 105 -1.41 6.43 44.54
N ILE A 106 -1.01 5.44 45.34
CA ILE A 106 -0.99 5.55 46.81
C ILE A 106 0.40 5.23 47.36
N ARG A 107 1.34 6.16 47.15
CA ARG A 107 2.44 6.39 48.09
C ARG A 107 2.58 7.90 48.28
N LEU A 108 1.88 8.38 49.33
CA LEU A 108 2.24 9.58 50.08
C LEU A 108 3.57 9.34 50.80
#